data_AF-A0A2S5B646-F1
#
_entry.id   AF-A0A2S5B646-F1
#
_cell.length_a   1.000
_cell.length_b   1.000
_cell.length_c   1.000
_cell.angle_alpha   90.00
_cell.angle_beta   90.00
_cell.angle_gamma   90.00
#
_symmetry.space_group_name_H-M   'P 1'
#
loop_
_entity.id
_entity.type
_entity.pdbx_description
1 polymer ?
#
loop_
_entity_poly.entity_id
_entity_poly.type
_entity_poly.pdbx_seq_one_letter_code
_entity_poly.pdbx_strand_id
1 'polypeptide(L)'
;MDNKHAFTRSVFDEFLNQFTLSETTLVAYWRSTHRRYLARPHGTSIIPFCAEETFRMAFYSFQRVHRLETDMHCPECLGESDVVICDGCVVAFEKRRLTGRLRPPTMPDEGSEVKEAVQLLSLATLSDTSLSVSKKEAADFRTSLDDWAARAKKHLIKLSLVKDDLDLVAKNGKLGKAIQKLVEEVAALHPLEQGDQRAMHLKFLQELAARSAIFFLIHPQDFKLVAQFVQSRTEVEALRKRAPLFHLLSTAEPLRPVYTVVGLLLLHARQLWKQLVANLRQSRPLSPDELELVSEHDFKGHAWQTTGAIYPDSPVRSRPLYKRIPGDAGMKRLKNLPVIDATRNSDECNKLYSTYGKNGLTGGMMGLWCPHGVCIGAHLMSSAEGRDEVFSALFTRRKKAPNIVIYDFSCQLGPYCWIRAPEYFAETRFYVDQLHSYNHTDCAKSAQWASAVRADPDLKRINTSLAETAHATLRRIKKSISYMLEMHAILFLWVSIQLFNRRKLRKMGHRDRHFPSEIDV
;
A
#
# COMPACT_ATOMS: atom_id res chain seq x y z
N MET A 1 -33.68 21.94 28.96
CA MET A 1 -32.56 20.99 29.12
C MET A 1 -32.57 20.52 30.55
N ASP A 2 -32.83 19.24 30.79
CA ASP A 2 -32.88 18.67 32.14
C ASP A 2 -31.52 18.00 32.41
N ASN A 3 -30.52 18.80 32.82
CA ASN A 3 -29.14 18.35 33.02
C ASN A 3 -29.01 17.59 34.34
N LYS A 4 -29.45 16.32 34.37
CA LYS A 4 -29.39 15.45 35.55
C LYS A 4 -27.98 14.95 35.92
N HIS A 5 -27.01 15.13 35.02
CA HIS A 5 -25.63 14.66 35.21
C HIS A 5 -24.61 15.69 34.73
N ALA A 6 -23.58 15.93 35.53
CA ALA A 6 -22.43 16.77 35.19
C ALA A 6 -21.13 15.97 35.35
N PHE A 7 -20.23 16.09 34.37
CA PHE A 7 -18.92 15.46 34.39
C PHE A 7 -17.85 16.53 34.20
N THR A 8 -16.76 16.46 34.96
CA THR A 8 -15.60 17.32 34.70
C THR A 8 -14.93 16.85 33.42
N ARG A 9 -14.49 17.80 32.58
CA ARG A 9 -13.72 17.51 31.36
C ARG A 9 -12.50 16.62 31.64
N SER A 10 -11.83 16.84 32.78
CA SER A 10 -10.66 16.08 33.21
C SER A 10 -10.87 14.57 33.26
N VAL A 11 -12.08 14.09 33.60
CA VAL A 11 -12.38 12.66 33.66
C VAL A 11 -12.29 12.01 32.28
N PHE A 12 -12.74 12.69 31.24
CA PHE A 12 -12.68 12.16 29.87
C PHE A 12 -11.34 12.43 29.19
N ASP A 13 -10.66 13.54 29.51
CA ASP A 13 -9.28 13.78 29.05
C ASP A 13 -8.31 12.72 29.62
N GLU A 14 -8.47 12.34 30.90
CA GLU A 14 -7.69 11.24 31.51
C GLU A 14 -7.96 9.91 30.78
N PHE A 15 -9.22 9.61 30.45
CA PHE A 15 -9.54 8.41 29.66
C PHE A 15 -8.88 8.42 28.28
N LEU A 16 -8.96 9.53 27.54
CA LEU A 16 -8.35 9.67 26.21
C LEU A 16 -6.82 9.46 26.26
N ASN A 17 -6.18 9.96 27.30
CA ASN A 17 -4.76 9.74 27.54
C ASN A 17 -4.48 8.26 27.82
N GLN A 18 -5.21 7.62 28.74
CA GLN A 18 -5.01 6.22 29.08
C GLN A 18 -5.26 5.30 27.87
N PHE A 19 -6.35 5.50 27.13
CA PHE A 19 -6.72 4.67 25.98
C PHE A 19 -5.68 4.71 24.83
N THR A 20 -4.93 5.81 24.68
CA THR A 20 -3.85 5.90 23.67
C THR A 20 -2.48 5.46 24.19
N LEU A 21 -2.34 5.28 25.50
CA LEU A 21 -1.10 4.85 26.16
C LEU A 21 -1.12 3.37 26.56
N SER A 22 -2.29 2.83 26.91
CA SER A 22 -2.52 1.46 27.35
C SER A 22 -3.77 0.86 26.71
N GLU A 23 -3.96 -0.45 26.81
CA GLU A 23 -5.14 -1.17 26.30
C GLU A 23 -6.40 -0.99 27.19
N THR A 24 -6.58 0.20 27.77
CA THR A 24 -7.67 0.48 28.71
C THR A 24 -8.98 0.68 27.96
N THR A 25 -9.95 -0.20 28.23
CA THR A 25 -11.31 -0.07 27.69
C THR A 25 -12.11 0.96 28.48
N LEU A 26 -13.14 1.56 27.86
CA LEU A 26 -14.02 2.52 28.54
C LEU A 26 -14.67 1.93 29.80
N VAL A 27 -15.04 0.65 29.75
CA VAL A 27 -15.62 -0.08 30.89
C VAL A 27 -14.59 -0.27 32.01
N ALA A 28 -13.35 -0.63 31.67
CA ALA A 28 -12.29 -0.77 32.66
C ALA A 28 -11.98 0.57 33.34
N TYR A 29 -11.95 1.66 32.56
CA TYR A 29 -11.77 3.02 33.08
C TYR A 29 -12.93 3.48 33.97
N TRP A 30 -14.18 3.23 33.56
CA TRP A 30 -15.36 3.47 34.38
C TRP A 30 -15.27 2.71 35.70
N ARG A 31 -14.94 1.41 35.68
CA ARG A 31 -14.82 0.58 36.89
C ARG A 31 -13.74 1.09 37.83
N SER A 32 -12.59 1.51 37.31
CA SER A 32 -11.52 2.13 38.10
C SER A 32 -11.99 3.43 38.75
N THR A 33 -12.63 4.31 37.96
CA THR A 33 -13.14 5.61 38.44
C THR A 33 -14.26 5.44 39.47
N HIS A 34 -15.17 4.48 39.27
CA HIS A 34 -16.21 4.10 40.22
C HIS A 34 -15.61 3.62 41.55
N ARG A 35 -14.60 2.73 41.50
CA ARG A 35 -13.90 2.27 42.72
C ARG A 35 -13.20 3.42 43.45
N ARG A 36 -12.52 4.32 42.73
CA ARG A 36 -11.90 5.54 43.30
C ARG A 36 -12.94 6.45 43.95
N TYR A 37 -14.12 6.57 43.36
CA TYR A 37 -15.23 7.35 43.91
C TYR A 37 -15.75 6.77 45.23
N LEU A 38 -15.92 5.44 45.30
CA LEU A 38 -16.39 4.75 46.50
C LEU A 38 -15.36 4.70 47.64
N ALA A 39 -14.06 4.75 47.33
CA ALA A 39 -12.98 4.63 48.30
C ALA A 39 -12.61 5.95 49.02
N ARG A 40 -13.33 7.05 48.78
CA ARG A 40 -13.02 8.35 49.40
C ARG A 40 -13.26 8.29 50.92
N PRO A 41 -12.26 8.62 51.76
CA PRO A 41 -12.45 8.72 53.21
C PRO A 41 -13.38 9.91 53.50
N HIS A 42 -14.31 9.71 54.45
CA HIS A 42 -15.44 10.58 54.81
C HIS A 42 -16.72 10.32 54.00
N GLY A 43 -17.48 9.32 54.47
CA GLY A 43 -18.95 9.24 54.37
C GLY A 43 -19.54 9.61 53.01
N THR A 44 -19.59 8.61 52.11
CA THR A 44 -20.53 8.48 50.98
C THR A 44 -21.07 9.79 50.45
N SER A 45 -20.52 10.26 49.32
CA SER A 45 -21.23 11.23 48.49
C SER A 45 -22.70 10.79 48.38
N ILE A 46 -23.63 11.66 48.79
CA ILE A 46 -25.08 11.40 48.76
C ILE A 46 -25.52 11.08 47.32
N ILE A 47 -24.75 11.52 46.35
CA ILE A 47 -24.96 11.27 44.93
C ILE A 47 -24.28 9.95 44.56
N PRO A 48 -25.03 8.92 44.14
CA PRO A 48 -24.43 7.70 43.61
C PRO A 48 -23.62 8.01 42.34
N PHE A 49 -22.52 7.30 42.13
CA PHE A 49 -21.81 7.38 40.86
C PHE A 49 -22.73 6.87 39.73
N CYS A 50 -22.62 7.46 38.55
CA CYS A 50 -23.50 7.12 37.45
C CYS A 50 -23.29 5.67 36.96
N ALA A 51 -24.36 5.07 36.43
CA ALA A 51 -24.28 3.79 35.74
C ALA A 51 -23.28 3.84 34.56
N GLU A 52 -22.74 2.68 34.18
CA GLU A 52 -21.80 2.56 33.06
C GLU A 52 -22.37 3.13 31.75
N GLU A 53 -23.66 2.89 31.50
CA GLU A 53 -24.35 3.38 30.31
C GLU A 53 -24.40 4.91 30.27
N THR A 54 -24.77 5.56 31.37
CA THR A 54 -24.75 7.02 31.50
C THR A 54 -23.35 7.58 31.28
N PHE A 55 -22.33 6.95 31.85
CA PHE A 55 -20.94 7.36 31.66
C PHE A 55 -20.50 7.25 30.20
N ARG A 56 -20.87 6.16 29.53
CA ARG A 56 -20.56 5.91 28.12
C ARG A 56 -21.27 6.92 27.21
N MET A 57 -22.55 7.20 27.44
CA MET A 57 -23.27 8.25 26.70
C MET A 57 -22.64 9.62 26.91
N ALA A 58 -22.28 9.96 28.15
CA ALA A 58 -21.60 11.21 28.46
C ALA A 58 -20.24 11.32 27.74
N PHE A 59 -19.47 10.23 27.65
CA PHE A 59 -18.22 10.20 26.89
C PHE A 59 -18.45 10.43 25.39
N TYR A 60 -19.43 9.76 24.78
CA TYR A 60 -19.71 9.97 23.35
C TYR A 60 -20.23 11.38 23.06
N SER A 61 -21.06 11.94 23.94
CA SER A 61 -21.48 13.34 23.87
C SER A 61 -20.29 14.29 24.04
N PHE A 62 -19.38 14.00 24.97
CA PHE A 62 -18.14 14.75 25.15
C PHE A 62 -17.30 14.76 23.87
N GLN A 63 -17.13 13.62 23.19
CA GLN A 63 -16.37 13.58 21.93
C GLN A 63 -16.98 14.45 20.82
N ARG A 64 -18.31 14.64 20.80
CA ARG A 64 -18.98 15.50 19.82
C ARG A 64 -18.71 16.99 20.03
N VAL A 65 -18.45 17.40 21.26
CA VAL A 65 -18.13 18.80 21.62
C VAL A 65 -16.63 19.05 21.75
N HIS A 66 -15.85 17.98 21.92
CA HIS A 66 -14.42 18.05 22.13
C HIS A 66 -13.67 18.29 20.81
N ARG A 67 -13.14 19.50 20.65
CA ARG A 67 -12.38 19.92 19.46
C ARG A 67 -10.96 19.34 19.47
N LEU A 68 -10.82 18.09 19.03
CA LEU A 68 -9.51 17.42 18.82
C LEU A 68 -8.98 17.52 17.39
N GLU A 69 -9.78 18.08 16.49
CA GLU A 69 -9.54 18.09 15.06
C GLU A 69 -8.22 18.77 14.71
N THR A 70 -7.39 18.03 14.00
CA THR A 70 -6.38 18.55 13.08
C THR A 70 -7.01 18.61 11.70
N ASP A 71 -6.53 19.50 10.85
CA ASP A 71 -6.89 19.55 9.42
C ASP A 71 -6.37 18.31 8.66
N MET A 72 -5.55 17.47 9.30
CA MET A 72 -4.86 16.31 8.70
C MET A 72 -4.01 16.69 7.48
N HIS A 73 -3.66 17.97 7.34
CA HIS A 73 -2.70 18.47 6.37
C HIS A 73 -1.33 18.58 7.02
N CYS A 74 -0.32 18.02 6.34
CA CYS A 74 1.04 18.21 6.79
C CYS A 74 1.52 19.61 6.36
N PRO A 75 1.98 20.47 7.29
CA PRO A 75 2.42 21.83 6.97
C PRO A 75 3.67 21.87 6.09
N GLU A 76 4.48 20.82 6.10
CA GLU A 76 5.67 20.68 5.24
C GLU A 76 5.33 20.12 3.85
N CYS A 77 4.22 19.38 3.70
CA CYS A 77 3.82 18.81 2.40
C CYS A 77 2.90 19.72 1.58
N LEU A 78 2.39 20.81 2.15
CA LEU A 78 1.47 21.75 1.50
C LEU A 78 0.25 21.08 0.83
N GLY A 79 -0.25 19.99 1.42
CA GLY A 79 -1.49 19.30 1.01
C GLY A 79 -1.30 18.05 0.15
N GLU A 80 -0.29 17.96 -0.71
CA GLU A 80 -0.04 16.79 -1.56
C GLU A 80 1.40 16.29 -1.44
N SER A 81 1.62 15.34 -0.51
CA SER A 81 2.94 14.72 -0.35
C SER A 81 3.31 13.85 -1.56
N ASP A 82 4.48 14.11 -2.15
CA ASP A 82 5.08 13.32 -3.23
C ASP A 82 5.44 11.88 -2.81
N VAL A 83 5.61 11.65 -1.50
CA VAL A 83 5.93 10.34 -0.94
C VAL A 83 4.81 9.95 0.02
N VAL A 84 4.37 8.70 -0.06
CA VAL A 84 3.28 8.18 0.76
C VAL A 84 3.65 6.83 1.28
N ILE A 85 3.54 6.68 2.60
CA ILE A 85 3.72 5.41 3.29
C ILE A 85 2.33 4.89 3.63
N CYS A 86 2.00 3.71 3.15
CA CYS A 86 0.72 3.06 3.39
C CYS A 86 0.94 1.82 4.25
N ASP A 87 0.02 1.51 5.14
CA ASP A 87 0.04 0.25 5.88
C ASP A 87 -1.34 -0.12 6.43
N GLY A 88 -1.60 -1.43 6.54
CA GLY A 88 -2.82 -2.00 7.08
C GLY A 88 -2.64 -2.44 8.54
N CYS A 89 -3.54 -2.02 9.43
CA CYS A 89 -3.48 -2.37 10.85
C CYS A 89 -4.62 -3.30 11.28
N VAL A 90 -4.34 -4.24 12.20
CA VAL A 90 -5.35 -5.11 12.85
C VAL A 90 -6.18 -4.35 13.90
N VAL A 91 -6.81 -3.26 13.49
CA VAL A 91 -7.85 -2.58 14.27
C VAL A 91 -9.20 -3.00 13.71
N ALA A 92 -9.59 -4.23 14.04
CA ALA A 92 -10.80 -4.87 13.50
C ALA A 92 -11.84 -5.10 14.60
N PHE A 93 -13.10 -5.13 14.19
CA PHE A 93 -14.27 -5.41 15.04
C PHE A 93 -15.14 -6.50 14.41
N GLU A 94 -16.03 -7.10 15.20
CA GLU A 94 -16.87 -8.20 14.72
C GLU A 94 -17.77 -7.76 13.55
N LYS A 95 -17.79 -8.53 12.45
CA LYS A 95 -18.62 -8.25 11.26
C LYS A 95 -20.11 -8.12 11.60
N ARG A 96 -20.61 -8.87 12.59
CA ARG A 96 -22.00 -8.79 13.08
C ARG A 96 -22.38 -7.41 13.67
N ARG A 97 -21.39 -6.56 13.92
CA ARG A 97 -21.57 -5.20 14.46
C ARG A 97 -21.48 -4.12 13.37
N LEU A 98 -21.30 -4.52 12.12
CA LEU A 98 -21.43 -3.63 10.97
C LEU A 98 -22.88 -3.17 10.85
N THR A 99 -23.07 -1.89 10.60
CA THR A 99 -24.40 -1.29 10.36
C THR A 99 -24.68 -1.10 8.86
N GLY A 100 -23.72 -1.51 8.01
CA GLY A 100 -23.80 -1.36 6.56
C GLY A 100 -23.43 0.02 6.05
N ARG A 101 -23.03 0.95 6.94
CA ARG A 101 -22.75 2.36 6.62
C ARG A 101 -21.29 2.65 6.30
N LEU A 102 -20.37 1.71 6.56
CA LEU A 102 -18.98 1.87 6.13
C LEU A 102 -18.89 2.12 4.62
N ARG A 103 -18.28 3.23 4.24
CA ARG A 103 -18.01 3.61 2.85
C ARG A 103 -16.52 3.93 2.72
N PRO A 104 -15.63 2.92 2.81
CA PRO A 104 -14.23 3.11 2.49
C PRO A 104 -14.08 3.55 1.02
N PRO A 105 -12.93 4.13 0.63
CA PRO A 105 -12.65 4.51 -0.76
C PRO A 105 -12.85 3.39 -1.79
N THR A 106 -12.84 2.13 -1.34
CA THR A 106 -13.06 0.94 -2.17
C THR A 106 -14.50 0.71 -2.59
N MET A 107 -15.47 1.42 -1.99
CA MET A 107 -16.87 1.30 -2.39
C MET A 107 -17.16 2.04 -3.70
N PRO A 108 -17.90 1.44 -4.63
CA PRO A 108 -18.48 2.15 -5.77
C PRO A 108 -19.49 3.20 -5.31
N ASP A 109 -19.66 4.25 -6.10
CA ASP A 109 -20.68 5.30 -5.91
C ASP A 109 -21.35 5.66 -7.25
N GLU A 110 -22.31 6.59 -7.24
CA GLU A 110 -23.06 6.97 -8.44
C GLU A 110 -22.18 7.53 -9.56
N GLY A 111 -21.01 8.09 -9.22
CA GLY A 111 -20.02 8.59 -10.17
C GLY A 111 -19.02 7.53 -10.65
N SER A 112 -19.12 6.29 -10.18
CA SER A 112 -18.27 5.20 -10.66
C SER A 112 -18.46 4.93 -12.15
N GLU A 113 -17.37 4.74 -12.88
CA GLU A 113 -17.41 4.32 -14.28
C GLU A 113 -16.98 2.86 -14.44
N VAL A 114 -17.58 2.16 -15.41
CA VAL A 114 -17.12 0.82 -15.80
C VAL A 114 -16.09 0.93 -16.91
N LYS A 115 -14.87 0.46 -16.65
CA LYS A 115 -13.82 0.26 -17.65
C LYS A 115 -14.06 -1.07 -18.36
N GLU A 116 -14.42 -0.98 -19.64
CA GLU A 116 -14.90 -2.11 -20.46
C GLU A 116 -13.76 -2.93 -21.08
N ALA A 117 -12.61 -2.31 -21.37
CA ALA A 117 -11.47 -2.98 -22.02
C ALA A 117 -10.30 -3.29 -21.07
N VAL A 118 -10.28 -2.72 -19.86
CA VAL A 118 -9.22 -2.99 -18.88
C VAL A 118 -9.32 -4.45 -18.41
N GLN A 119 -8.26 -5.19 -18.66
CA GLN A 119 -8.14 -6.63 -18.38
C GLN A 119 -6.78 -6.92 -17.73
N LEU A 120 -6.67 -8.07 -17.05
CA LEU A 120 -5.40 -8.52 -16.51
C LEU A 120 -4.42 -8.83 -17.65
N LEU A 121 -3.25 -8.21 -17.59
CA LEU A 121 -2.10 -8.51 -18.45
C LEU A 121 -0.98 -9.07 -17.58
N SER A 122 -0.24 -10.05 -18.08
CA SER A 122 1.01 -10.46 -17.43
C SER A 122 2.02 -9.32 -17.60
N LEU A 123 2.42 -8.71 -16.49
CA LEU A 123 3.46 -7.69 -16.49
C LEU A 123 4.83 -8.27 -16.13
N ALA A 124 4.97 -9.59 -15.95
CA ALA A 124 6.23 -10.21 -15.60
C ALA A 124 7.35 -9.85 -16.61
N THR A 125 8.56 -9.56 -16.11
CA THR A 125 9.72 -9.22 -16.95
C THR A 125 9.98 -10.27 -18.04
N LEU A 126 9.95 -11.55 -17.65
CA LEU A 126 10.08 -12.71 -18.52
C LEU A 126 8.75 -13.45 -18.56
N SER A 127 7.80 -12.92 -19.35
CA SER A 127 6.47 -13.49 -19.59
C SER A 127 6.43 -14.40 -20.82
N ASP A 128 5.34 -15.16 -20.93
CA ASP A 128 4.95 -15.93 -22.13
C ASP A 128 5.03 -15.06 -23.40
N THR A 129 4.51 -13.84 -23.33
CA THR A 129 4.54 -12.91 -24.47
C THR A 129 5.94 -12.39 -24.79
N SER A 130 6.76 -12.06 -23.78
CA SER A 130 8.12 -11.55 -24.01
C SER A 130 9.09 -12.61 -24.55
N LEU A 131 8.89 -13.87 -24.15
CA LEU A 131 9.72 -15.00 -24.52
C LEU A 131 9.17 -15.78 -25.72
N SER A 132 7.92 -15.53 -26.11
CA SER A 132 7.20 -16.26 -27.17
C SER A 132 7.07 -17.76 -26.88
N VAL A 133 6.78 -18.10 -25.62
CA VAL A 133 6.59 -19.48 -25.12
C VAL A 133 5.28 -19.56 -24.33
N SER A 134 4.87 -20.75 -23.89
CA SER A 134 3.71 -20.89 -23.01
C SER A 134 3.96 -20.30 -21.62
N LYS A 135 2.89 -19.99 -20.88
CA LYS A 135 2.97 -19.48 -19.49
C LYS A 135 3.76 -20.40 -18.57
N LYS A 136 3.59 -21.72 -18.73
CA LYS A 136 4.30 -22.73 -17.94
C LYS A 136 5.79 -22.70 -18.25
N GLU A 137 6.16 -22.74 -19.53
CA GLU A 137 7.57 -22.67 -19.95
C GLU A 137 8.25 -21.36 -19.49
N ALA A 138 7.54 -20.22 -19.53
CA ALA A 138 8.08 -18.96 -19.01
C ALA A 138 8.27 -18.98 -17.47
N ALA A 139 7.40 -19.66 -16.73
CA ALA A 139 7.55 -19.84 -15.28
C ALA A 139 8.68 -20.79 -14.91
N ASP A 140 8.80 -21.91 -15.63
CA ASP A 140 9.86 -22.90 -15.47
C ASP A 140 11.21 -22.26 -15.81
N PHE A 141 11.31 -21.52 -16.92
CA PHE A 141 12.53 -20.82 -17.31
C PHE A 141 12.99 -19.78 -16.28
N ARG A 142 12.08 -18.96 -15.74
CA ARG A 142 12.43 -18.00 -14.67
C ARG A 142 13.02 -18.71 -13.45
N THR A 143 12.40 -19.81 -13.04
CA THR A 143 12.84 -20.59 -11.89
C THR A 143 14.23 -21.20 -12.14
N SER A 144 14.43 -21.79 -13.31
CA SER A 144 15.71 -22.36 -13.76
C SER A 144 16.82 -21.31 -13.84
N LEU A 145 16.53 -20.13 -14.39
CA LEU A 145 17.47 -19.02 -14.51
C LEU A 145 17.87 -18.44 -13.15
N ASP A 146 16.93 -18.25 -12.23
CA ASP A 146 17.24 -17.75 -10.88
C ASP A 146 18.06 -18.76 -10.07
N ASP A 147 17.68 -20.04 -10.09
CA ASP A 147 18.43 -21.11 -9.41
C ASP A 147 19.86 -21.22 -9.95
N TRP A 148 20.03 -21.20 -11.29
CA TRP A 148 21.35 -21.19 -11.91
C TRP A 148 22.18 -19.97 -11.47
N ALA A 149 21.62 -18.77 -11.54
CA ALA A 149 22.32 -17.54 -11.17
C ALA A 149 22.70 -17.50 -9.67
N ALA A 150 21.80 -17.96 -8.80
CA ALA A 150 22.00 -18.04 -7.35
C ALA A 150 23.14 -19.01 -6.99
N ARG A 151 23.19 -20.17 -7.65
CA ARG A 151 24.25 -21.16 -7.40
C ARG A 151 25.58 -20.74 -8.04
N ALA A 152 25.56 -20.15 -9.23
CA ALA A 152 26.77 -19.72 -9.95
C ALA A 152 27.56 -18.65 -9.18
N LYS A 153 26.89 -17.94 -8.25
CA LYS A 153 27.53 -17.01 -7.31
C LYS A 153 28.50 -17.70 -6.36
N LYS A 154 28.25 -18.96 -5.99
CA LYS A 154 29.03 -19.70 -4.99
C LYS A 154 30.04 -20.67 -5.61
N HIS A 155 29.78 -21.15 -6.84
CA HIS A 155 30.57 -22.20 -7.48
C HIS A 155 30.77 -21.93 -8.99
N LEU A 156 31.76 -22.59 -9.59
CA LEU A 156 31.86 -22.77 -11.04
C LEU A 156 30.79 -23.79 -11.46
N ILE A 157 29.72 -23.33 -12.11
CA ILE A 157 28.57 -24.16 -12.44
C ILE A 157 28.49 -24.40 -13.93
N LYS A 158 28.20 -25.66 -14.28
CA LYS A 158 28.03 -26.08 -15.67
C LYS A 158 26.77 -25.45 -16.26
N LEU A 159 26.90 -24.91 -17.47
CA LEU A 159 25.78 -24.43 -18.28
C LEU A 159 24.71 -25.50 -18.53
N SER A 160 25.09 -26.79 -18.47
CA SER A 160 24.17 -27.92 -18.67
C SER A 160 22.96 -27.94 -17.73
N LEU A 161 22.99 -27.21 -16.59
CA LEU A 161 21.86 -27.15 -15.67
C LEU A 161 20.70 -26.26 -16.14
N VAL A 162 20.95 -25.34 -17.08
CA VAL A 162 19.95 -24.38 -17.60
C VAL A 162 19.87 -24.43 -19.14
N LYS A 163 20.66 -25.30 -19.76
CA LYS A 163 20.85 -25.34 -21.22
C LYS A 163 19.56 -25.63 -21.98
N ASP A 164 18.80 -26.64 -21.56
CA ASP A 164 17.59 -27.05 -22.26
C ASP A 164 16.54 -25.93 -22.26
N ASP A 165 16.38 -25.24 -21.12
CA ASP A 165 15.46 -24.10 -21.01
C ASP A 165 15.96 -22.90 -21.83
N LEU A 166 17.28 -22.66 -21.87
CA LEU A 166 17.87 -21.62 -22.72
C LEU A 166 17.65 -21.90 -24.20
N ASP A 167 17.89 -23.13 -24.65
CA ASP A 167 17.68 -23.56 -26.03
C ASP A 167 16.21 -23.41 -26.44
N LEU A 168 15.29 -23.73 -25.52
CA LEU A 168 13.85 -23.53 -25.71
C LEU A 168 13.52 -22.05 -25.94
N VAL A 169 13.90 -21.15 -25.03
CA VAL A 169 13.55 -19.71 -25.18
C VAL A 169 14.29 -19.06 -26.35
N ALA A 170 15.53 -19.49 -26.62
CA ALA A 170 16.33 -18.98 -27.73
C ALA A 170 15.76 -19.38 -29.09
N LYS A 171 15.21 -20.59 -29.21
CA LYS A 171 14.52 -21.02 -30.44
C LYS A 171 13.30 -20.16 -30.73
N ASN A 172 12.58 -19.72 -29.70
CA ASN A 172 11.28 -19.08 -29.83
C ASN A 172 11.32 -17.54 -29.92
N GLY A 173 12.38 -16.87 -29.46
CA GLY A 173 12.38 -15.40 -29.44
C GLY A 173 13.76 -14.75 -29.43
N LYS A 174 13.82 -13.50 -29.95
CA LYS A 174 15.05 -12.69 -29.92
C LYS A 174 15.55 -12.41 -28.50
N LEU A 175 14.62 -12.24 -27.55
CA LEU A 175 14.95 -12.01 -26.15
C LEU A 175 15.62 -13.26 -25.54
N GLY A 176 15.07 -14.45 -25.78
CA GLY A 176 15.66 -15.71 -25.35
C GLY A 176 17.08 -15.89 -25.89
N LYS A 177 17.32 -15.61 -27.18
CA LYS A 177 18.67 -15.66 -27.79
C LYS A 177 19.64 -14.70 -27.11
N ALA A 178 19.19 -13.49 -26.80
CA ALA A 178 20.01 -12.49 -26.13
C ALA A 178 20.35 -12.90 -24.69
N ILE A 179 19.40 -13.51 -23.97
CA ILE A 179 19.61 -14.04 -22.62
C ILE A 179 20.56 -15.24 -22.65
N GLN A 180 20.40 -16.17 -23.61
CA GLN A 180 21.32 -17.30 -23.79
C GLN A 180 22.76 -16.83 -23.97
N LYS A 181 22.98 -15.89 -24.91
CA LYS A 181 24.30 -15.33 -25.13
C LYS A 181 24.86 -14.64 -23.88
N LEU A 182 24.02 -13.93 -23.13
CA LEU A 182 24.44 -13.32 -21.87
C LEU A 182 24.86 -14.37 -20.85
N VAL A 183 24.09 -15.45 -20.68
CA VAL A 183 24.41 -16.53 -19.75
C VAL A 183 25.72 -17.23 -20.11
N GLU A 184 25.95 -17.48 -21.40
CA GLU A 184 27.19 -18.07 -21.92
C GLU A 184 28.42 -17.17 -21.63
N GLU A 185 28.33 -15.87 -21.93
CA GLU A 185 29.42 -14.92 -21.66
C GLU A 185 29.69 -14.77 -20.15
N VAL A 186 28.63 -14.74 -19.32
CA VAL A 186 28.77 -14.68 -17.85
C VAL A 186 29.41 -15.96 -17.29
N ALA A 187 29.09 -17.11 -17.85
CA ALA A 187 29.69 -18.39 -17.44
C ALA A 187 31.18 -18.47 -17.82
N ALA A 188 31.61 -17.78 -18.88
CA ALA A 188 33.00 -17.70 -19.31
C ALA A 188 33.85 -16.73 -18.47
N LEU A 189 33.25 -15.80 -17.71
CA LEU A 189 33.99 -14.87 -16.85
C LEU A 189 34.71 -15.62 -15.72
N HIS A 190 36.00 -15.33 -15.53
CA HIS A 190 36.80 -15.99 -14.50
C HIS A 190 36.42 -15.47 -13.10
N PRO A 191 36.05 -16.34 -12.12
CA PRO A 191 35.54 -15.89 -10.82
C PRO A 191 36.52 -15.07 -9.98
N LEU A 192 37.83 -15.28 -10.14
CA LEU A 192 38.85 -14.58 -9.35
C LEU A 192 39.33 -13.29 -10.02
N GLU A 193 39.43 -13.29 -11.35
CA GLU A 193 39.96 -12.14 -12.11
C GLU A 193 38.86 -11.14 -12.49
N GLN A 194 37.64 -11.64 -12.75
CA GLN A 194 36.48 -10.86 -13.20
C GLN A 194 35.31 -11.01 -12.23
N GLY A 195 35.60 -11.26 -10.95
CA GLY A 195 34.61 -11.59 -9.92
C GLY A 195 33.51 -10.54 -9.77
N ASP A 196 33.86 -9.25 -9.76
CA ASP A 196 32.90 -8.16 -9.63
C ASP A 196 31.98 -8.05 -10.84
N GLN A 197 32.55 -8.10 -12.04
CA GLN A 197 31.79 -8.10 -13.30
C GLN A 197 30.85 -9.32 -13.35
N ARG A 198 31.35 -10.51 -13.00
CA ARG A 198 30.54 -11.73 -12.94
C ARG A 198 29.40 -11.62 -11.92
N ALA A 199 29.69 -11.13 -10.71
CA ALA A 199 28.70 -10.97 -9.65
C ALA A 199 27.61 -9.95 -10.00
N MET A 200 27.96 -8.88 -10.69
CA MET A 200 27.02 -7.89 -11.21
C MET A 200 26.02 -8.53 -12.19
N HIS A 201 26.52 -9.26 -13.20
CA HIS A 201 25.67 -9.88 -14.21
C HIS A 201 24.81 -11.01 -13.65
N LEU A 202 25.31 -11.80 -12.69
CA LEU A 202 24.49 -12.80 -12.01
C LEU A 202 23.33 -12.14 -11.26
N LYS A 203 23.57 -11.03 -10.54
CA LYS A 203 22.49 -10.26 -9.91
C LYS A 203 21.50 -9.71 -10.95
N PHE A 204 21.97 -9.27 -12.11
CA PHE A 204 21.11 -8.80 -13.20
C PHE A 204 20.20 -9.93 -13.73
N LEU A 205 20.74 -11.13 -13.94
CA LEU A 205 19.94 -12.30 -14.34
C LEU A 205 18.88 -12.67 -13.29
N GLN A 206 19.20 -12.57 -12.00
CA GLN A 206 18.21 -12.75 -10.93
C GLN A 206 17.10 -11.69 -10.98
N GLU A 207 17.43 -10.42 -11.25
CA GLU A 207 16.41 -9.37 -11.43
C GLU A 207 15.49 -9.66 -12.62
N LEU A 208 16.02 -10.23 -13.72
CA LEU A 208 15.20 -10.64 -14.87
C LEU A 208 14.26 -11.80 -14.52
N ALA A 209 14.77 -12.77 -13.77
CA ALA A 209 14.03 -13.97 -13.37
C ALA A 209 12.95 -13.69 -12.30
N ALA A 210 13.09 -12.59 -11.56
CA ALA A 210 12.19 -12.25 -10.46
C ALA A 210 10.72 -12.14 -10.88
N ARG A 211 9.82 -12.55 -9.98
CA ARG A 211 8.36 -12.57 -10.20
C ARG A 211 7.75 -11.20 -9.92
N SER A 212 8.22 -10.20 -10.65
CA SER A 212 7.76 -8.82 -10.52
C SER A 212 7.48 -8.20 -11.89
N ALA A 213 6.73 -7.11 -11.88
CA ALA A 213 6.41 -6.40 -13.11
C ALA A 213 7.64 -5.75 -13.76
N ILE A 214 7.72 -5.79 -15.08
CA ILE A 214 8.80 -5.19 -15.89
C ILE A 214 9.00 -3.70 -15.58
N PHE A 215 7.95 -2.98 -15.15
CA PHE A 215 8.02 -1.56 -14.82
C PHE A 215 8.81 -1.25 -13.53
N PHE A 216 9.10 -2.24 -12.68
CA PHE A 216 10.08 -2.08 -11.60
C PHE A 216 11.52 -1.98 -12.13
N LEU A 217 11.79 -2.60 -13.29
CA LEU A 217 13.11 -2.57 -13.95
C LEU A 217 13.21 -1.43 -14.96
N ILE A 218 12.18 -1.26 -15.79
CA ILE A 218 12.11 -0.27 -16.86
C ILE A 218 10.84 0.55 -16.65
N HIS A 219 10.94 1.57 -15.81
CA HIS A 219 9.80 2.42 -15.47
C HIS A 219 9.37 3.28 -16.68
N PRO A 220 8.06 3.52 -16.91
CA PRO A 220 7.55 4.29 -18.06
C PRO A 220 8.19 5.68 -18.22
N GLN A 221 8.39 6.41 -17.12
CA GLN A 221 9.08 7.71 -17.15
C GLN A 221 10.52 7.64 -17.67
N ASP A 222 11.19 6.49 -17.53
CA ASP A 222 12.60 6.36 -17.85
C ASP A 222 12.83 5.81 -19.26
N PHE A 223 11.77 5.52 -20.03
CA PHE A 223 11.90 4.93 -21.38
C PHE A 223 12.84 5.68 -22.31
N LYS A 224 12.96 7.00 -22.18
CA LYS A 224 13.89 7.81 -22.97
C LYS A 224 15.34 7.61 -22.50
N LEU A 225 15.56 7.64 -21.18
CA LEU A 225 16.88 7.45 -20.58
C LEU A 225 17.41 6.02 -20.82
N VAL A 226 16.54 5.01 -20.72
CA VAL A 226 16.90 3.61 -21.02
C VAL A 226 17.26 3.44 -22.50
N ALA A 227 16.56 4.13 -23.42
CA ALA A 227 16.92 4.11 -24.83
C ALA A 227 18.29 4.74 -25.09
N GLN A 228 18.59 5.86 -24.41
CA GLN A 228 19.91 6.50 -24.49
C GLN A 228 21.00 5.56 -24.00
N PHE A 229 20.82 4.92 -22.83
CA PHE A 229 21.76 3.91 -22.31
C PHE A 229 22.04 2.79 -23.31
N VAL A 230 21.00 2.24 -23.96
CA VAL A 230 21.16 1.18 -24.97
C VAL A 230 21.91 1.67 -26.21
N GLN A 231 21.68 2.92 -26.64
CA GLN A 231 22.27 3.50 -27.85
C GLN A 231 23.72 3.93 -27.63
N SER A 232 23.99 4.71 -26.59
CA SER A 232 25.32 5.25 -26.32
C SER A 232 26.25 4.19 -25.71
N ARG A 233 25.69 3.16 -25.05
CA ARG A 233 26.44 2.21 -24.21
C ARG A 233 27.28 2.89 -23.14
N THR A 234 26.85 4.09 -22.75
CA THR A 234 27.45 4.86 -21.68
C THR A 234 26.45 4.99 -20.55
N GLU A 235 27.00 5.22 -19.38
CA GLU A 235 26.20 5.43 -18.20
C GLU A 235 25.36 6.72 -18.29
N VAL A 236 24.17 6.68 -17.69
CA VAL A 236 23.27 7.81 -17.54
C VAL A 236 23.04 8.04 -16.05
N GLU A 237 23.72 9.02 -15.46
CA GLU A 237 23.66 9.32 -14.01
C GLU A 237 22.23 9.45 -13.48
N ALA A 238 21.37 10.15 -14.22
CA ALA A 238 19.96 10.32 -13.86
C ALA A 238 19.18 9.00 -13.82
N LEU A 239 19.54 8.03 -14.68
CA LEU A 239 18.93 6.71 -14.71
C LEU A 239 19.40 5.86 -13.52
N ARG A 240 20.67 6.01 -13.13
CA ARG A 240 21.25 5.32 -11.96
C ARG A 240 20.44 5.59 -10.69
N LYS A 241 20.10 6.85 -10.43
CA LYS A 241 19.32 7.26 -9.25
C LYS A 241 17.86 6.82 -9.30
N ARG A 242 17.27 6.80 -10.50
CA ARG A 242 15.83 6.54 -10.67
C ARG A 242 15.48 5.06 -10.76
N ALA A 243 16.41 4.22 -11.21
CA ALA A 243 16.16 2.82 -11.48
C ALA A 243 17.24 1.93 -10.84
N PRO A 244 16.93 1.21 -9.74
CA PRO A 244 17.93 0.44 -8.99
C PRO A 244 18.69 -0.60 -9.83
N LEU A 245 18.06 -1.13 -10.89
CA LEU A 245 18.70 -2.01 -11.86
C LEU A 245 19.94 -1.39 -12.50
N PHE A 246 19.90 -0.10 -12.84
CA PHE A 246 21.00 0.56 -13.55
C PHE A 246 22.14 0.96 -12.59
N HIS A 247 21.81 1.22 -11.33
CA HIS A 247 22.83 1.30 -10.28
C HIS A 247 23.58 -0.03 -10.10
N LEU A 248 22.91 -1.17 -10.28
CA LEU A 248 23.61 -2.45 -10.30
C LEU A 248 24.56 -2.55 -11.50
N LEU A 249 24.07 -2.21 -12.70
CA LEU A 249 24.85 -2.27 -13.95
C LEU A 249 26.01 -1.27 -14.03
N SER A 250 26.07 -0.27 -13.14
CA SER A 250 27.18 0.67 -13.07
C SER A 250 28.35 0.22 -12.19
N THR A 251 28.22 -0.92 -11.49
CA THR A 251 29.26 -1.41 -10.57
C THR A 251 30.47 -2.04 -11.28
N ALA A 252 30.30 -2.43 -12.54
CA ALA A 252 31.35 -2.95 -13.42
C ALA A 252 30.92 -2.75 -14.89
N GLU A 253 31.81 -2.99 -15.85
CA GLU A 253 31.49 -2.82 -17.28
C GLU A 253 30.44 -3.87 -17.74
N PRO A 254 29.28 -3.46 -18.30
CA PRO A 254 28.28 -4.39 -18.79
C PRO A 254 28.74 -5.14 -20.05
N LEU A 255 28.52 -6.45 -20.08
CA LEU A 255 28.73 -7.27 -21.27
C LEU A 255 27.81 -6.81 -22.42
N ARG A 256 28.29 -6.95 -23.66
CA ARG A 256 27.56 -6.49 -24.86
C ARG A 256 26.12 -7.04 -24.97
N PRO A 257 25.81 -8.30 -24.60
CA PRO A 257 24.44 -8.81 -24.60
C PRO A 257 23.49 -8.08 -23.65
N VAL A 258 23.97 -7.43 -22.58
CA VAL A 258 23.12 -6.67 -21.64
C VAL A 258 22.35 -5.58 -22.38
N TYR A 259 23.02 -4.81 -23.24
CA TYR A 259 22.38 -3.75 -24.03
C TYR A 259 21.30 -4.30 -24.97
N THR A 260 21.52 -5.48 -25.55
CA THR A 260 20.52 -6.16 -26.39
C THR A 260 19.32 -6.61 -25.58
N VAL A 261 19.54 -7.22 -24.41
CA VAL A 261 18.47 -7.66 -23.50
C VAL A 261 17.65 -6.46 -23.03
N VAL A 262 18.29 -5.40 -22.52
CA VAL A 262 17.63 -4.18 -22.06
C VAL A 262 16.87 -3.50 -23.20
N GLY A 263 17.44 -3.45 -24.42
CA GLY A 263 16.78 -2.90 -25.59
C GLY A 263 15.50 -3.66 -25.98
N LEU A 264 15.53 -4.99 -25.96
CA LEU A 264 14.36 -5.83 -26.24
C LEU A 264 13.29 -5.71 -25.15
N LEU A 265 13.70 -5.68 -23.88
CA LEU A 265 12.78 -5.45 -22.75
C LEU A 265 12.15 -4.05 -22.82
N LEU A 266 12.90 -3.02 -23.22
CA LEU A 266 12.36 -1.68 -23.41
C LEU A 266 11.28 -1.64 -24.50
N LEU A 267 11.50 -2.35 -25.62
CA LEU A 267 10.49 -2.47 -26.67
C LEU A 267 9.22 -3.14 -26.14
N HIS A 268 9.37 -4.24 -25.41
CA HIS A 268 8.25 -4.94 -24.79
C HIS A 268 7.51 -4.07 -23.76
N ALA A 269 8.23 -3.39 -22.87
CA ALA A 269 7.66 -2.48 -21.87
C ALA A 269 6.86 -1.34 -22.53
N ARG A 270 7.36 -0.77 -23.64
CA ARG A 270 6.65 0.25 -24.42
C ARG A 270 5.36 -0.28 -25.05
N GLN A 271 5.39 -1.50 -25.57
CA GLN A 271 4.21 -2.14 -26.15
C GLN A 271 3.14 -2.41 -25.08
N LEU A 272 3.54 -2.97 -23.93
CA LEU A 272 2.66 -3.19 -22.78
C LEU A 272 2.06 -1.86 -22.31
N TRP A 273 2.88 -0.81 -22.15
CA TRP A 273 2.41 0.50 -21.71
C TRP A 273 1.36 1.10 -22.67
N LYS A 274 1.62 1.03 -23.98
CA LYS A 274 0.66 1.46 -25.01
C LYS A 274 -0.66 0.69 -24.91
N GLN A 275 -0.60 -0.62 -24.69
CA GLN A 275 -1.79 -1.46 -24.53
C GLN A 275 -2.58 -1.09 -23.27
N LEU A 276 -1.91 -0.88 -22.13
CA LEU A 276 -2.54 -0.45 -20.88
C LEU A 276 -3.28 0.88 -21.05
N VAL A 277 -2.62 1.88 -21.64
CA VAL A 277 -3.23 3.19 -21.91
C VAL A 277 -4.40 3.07 -22.90
N ALA A 278 -4.29 2.26 -23.94
CA ALA A 278 -5.38 2.04 -24.89
C ALA A 278 -6.61 1.40 -24.23
N ASN A 279 -6.41 0.45 -23.31
CA ASN A 279 -7.49 -0.21 -22.59
C ASN A 279 -8.26 0.74 -21.66
N LEU A 280 -7.61 1.79 -21.14
CA LEU A 280 -8.22 2.75 -20.21
C LEU A 280 -9.29 3.63 -20.88
N ARG A 281 -9.17 3.86 -22.19
CA ARG A 281 -10.01 4.80 -22.95
C ARG A 281 -11.45 4.32 -23.16
N GLN A 282 -11.73 3.04 -22.95
CA GLN A 282 -13.07 2.48 -23.12
C GLN A 282 -13.78 2.42 -21.77
N SER A 283 -14.57 3.45 -21.47
CA SER A 283 -15.41 3.53 -20.29
C SER A 283 -16.87 3.80 -20.63
N ARG A 284 -17.76 3.39 -19.73
CA ARG A 284 -19.17 3.75 -19.74
C ARG A 284 -19.62 4.14 -18.32
N PRO A 285 -20.70 4.92 -18.18
CA PRO A 285 -21.38 5.06 -16.89
C PRO A 285 -21.98 3.72 -16.43
N LEU A 286 -22.40 3.67 -15.17
CA LEU A 286 -23.20 2.56 -14.64
C LEU A 286 -24.51 2.41 -15.42
N SER A 287 -24.97 1.17 -15.61
CA SER A 287 -26.30 0.89 -16.16
C SER A 287 -27.40 1.23 -15.13
N PRO A 288 -28.69 1.27 -15.50
CA PRO A 288 -29.77 1.45 -14.53
C PRO A 288 -29.74 0.42 -13.39
N ASP A 289 -29.58 -0.87 -13.69
CA ASP A 289 -29.41 -1.94 -12.69
C ASP A 289 -28.12 -1.73 -11.86
N GLU A 290 -27.05 -1.29 -12.55
CA GLU A 290 -25.82 -0.67 -12.04
C GLU A 290 -26.06 0.25 -10.84
N LEU A 291 -26.86 1.29 -11.11
CA LEU A 291 -27.17 2.40 -10.23
C LEU A 291 -28.13 2.02 -9.13
N GLU A 292 -29.10 1.15 -9.40
CA GLU A 292 -30.04 0.67 -8.39
C GLU A 292 -29.28 -0.02 -7.25
N LEU A 293 -28.33 -0.90 -7.58
CA LEU A 293 -27.45 -1.54 -6.60
C LEU A 293 -26.62 -0.52 -5.81
N VAL A 294 -26.14 0.56 -6.44
CA VAL A 294 -25.44 1.63 -5.68
C VAL A 294 -26.41 2.35 -4.74
N SER A 295 -27.60 2.70 -5.22
CA SER A 295 -28.59 3.50 -4.48
C SER A 295 -29.14 2.77 -3.25
N GLU A 296 -29.32 1.45 -3.32
CA GLU A 296 -29.65 0.60 -2.16
C GLU A 296 -28.58 0.70 -1.05
N HIS A 297 -27.36 1.04 -1.45
CA HIS A 297 -26.20 1.19 -0.59
C HIS A 297 -25.79 2.67 -0.41
N ASP A 298 -26.43 3.67 -1.04
CA ASP A 298 -25.99 5.05 -0.88
C ASP A 298 -26.61 5.70 0.36
N PHE A 299 -25.95 5.53 1.50
CA PHE A 299 -26.25 6.35 2.66
C PHE A 299 -25.60 7.72 2.44
N LYS A 300 -26.40 8.68 1.97
CA LYS A 300 -26.03 10.10 1.83
C LYS A 300 -25.40 10.64 3.12
N GLY A 301 -24.09 10.58 3.19
CA GLY A 301 -23.33 10.97 4.36
C GLY A 301 -21.85 10.90 4.05
N HIS A 302 -21.27 11.98 3.55
CA HIS A 302 -19.83 12.12 3.31
C HIS A 302 -19.01 12.28 4.61
N ALA A 303 -19.69 12.40 5.75
CA ALA A 303 -19.07 12.62 7.03
C ALA A 303 -18.29 11.36 7.47
N TRP A 304 -17.08 11.53 7.99
CA TRP A 304 -16.26 10.41 8.43
C TRP A 304 -16.96 9.58 9.53
N GLN A 305 -17.84 10.22 10.31
CA GLN A 305 -18.62 9.63 11.40
C GLN A 305 -19.55 8.50 10.91
N THR A 306 -20.00 8.57 9.65
CA THR A 306 -20.89 7.57 9.05
C THR A 306 -20.11 6.59 8.19
N THR A 307 -19.16 7.10 7.40
CA THR A 307 -18.45 6.29 6.40
C THR A 307 -17.27 5.50 6.96
N GLY A 308 -16.71 5.94 8.08
CA GLY A 308 -15.43 5.44 8.58
C GLY A 308 -14.24 5.79 7.69
N ALA A 309 -14.40 6.71 6.73
CA ALA A 309 -13.34 7.25 5.89
C ALA A 309 -12.91 8.62 6.41
N ILE A 310 -11.74 8.66 7.03
CA ILE A 310 -11.17 9.82 7.73
C ILE A 310 -10.09 10.42 6.83
N TYR A 311 -10.45 11.45 6.07
CA TYR A 311 -9.57 12.14 5.13
C TYR A 311 -9.72 13.66 5.30
N PRO A 312 -8.66 14.44 5.02
CA PRO A 312 -8.71 15.90 5.11
C PRO A 312 -9.73 16.50 4.14
N ASP A 313 -9.81 15.95 2.93
CA ASP A 313 -10.58 16.48 1.83
C ASP A 313 -11.63 15.46 1.32
N SER A 314 -12.69 15.98 0.72
CA SER A 314 -13.69 15.18 0.00
C SER A 314 -13.05 14.39 -1.16
N PRO A 315 -13.64 13.26 -1.57
CA PRO A 315 -13.19 12.54 -2.76
C PRO A 315 -13.15 13.47 -3.98
N VAL A 316 -12.08 13.39 -4.76
CA VAL A 316 -11.93 14.13 -6.03
C VAL A 316 -12.35 13.31 -7.23
N ARG A 317 -12.46 11.98 -7.06
CA ARG A 317 -12.89 11.02 -8.09
C ARG A 317 -13.59 9.83 -7.44
N SER A 318 -14.51 9.22 -8.18
CA SER A 318 -15.12 7.94 -7.84
C SER A 318 -14.23 6.76 -8.19
N ARG A 319 -14.40 5.63 -7.49
CA ARG A 319 -13.65 4.40 -7.79
C ARG A 319 -14.18 3.75 -9.08
N PRO A 320 -13.36 3.54 -10.13
CA PRO A 320 -13.81 2.83 -11.33
C PRO A 320 -14.02 1.34 -11.10
N LEU A 321 -14.83 0.71 -11.94
CA LEU A 321 -15.11 -0.73 -11.95
C LEU A 321 -14.46 -1.38 -13.16
N TYR A 322 -13.97 -2.62 -13.01
CA TYR A 322 -13.19 -3.28 -14.08
C TYR A 322 -13.86 -4.59 -14.52
N LYS A 323 -14.63 -4.53 -15.61
CA LYS A 323 -15.49 -5.64 -16.05
C LYS A 323 -14.70 -6.87 -16.50
N ARG A 324 -13.58 -6.68 -17.20
CA ARG A 324 -12.74 -7.78 -17.71
C ARG A 324 -11.62 -8.19 -16.76
N ILE A 325 -11.60 -7.69 -15.52
CA ILE A 325 -10.74 -8.21 -14.48
C ILE A 325 -11.52 -9.26 -13.70
N PRO A 326 -11.14 -10.55 -13.78
CA PRO A 326 -11.79 -11.61 -13.03
C PRO A 326 -11.76 -11.32 -11.53
N GLY A 327 -12.94 -11.29 -10.93
CA GLY A 327 -13.08 -11.06 -9.50
C GLY A 327 -12.68 -9.67 -9.02
N ASP A 328 -12.77 -8.64 -9.87
CA ASP A 328 -12.55 -7.25 -9.47
C ASP A 328 -13.30 -6.90 -8.18
N ALA A 329 -12.60 -6.23 -7.28
CA ALA A 329 -13.06 -6.00 -5.94
C ALA A 329 -14.21 -4.98 -5.87
N GLY A 330 -14.24 -4.00 -6.76
CA GLY A 330 -15.36 -3.06 -6.85
C GLY A 330 -16.61 -3.73 -7.42
N MET A 331 -16.46 -4.51 -8.48
CA MET A 331 -17.58 -5.29 -9.04
C MET A 331 -18.17 -6.26 -8.02
N LYS A 332 -17.33 -6.88 -7.19
CA LYS A 332 -17.79 -7.71 -6.08
C LYS A 332 -18.51 -6.89 -5.01
N ARG A 333 -17.95 -5.76 -4.58
CA ARG A 333 -18.60 -4.87 -3.58
C ARG A 333 -19.94 -4.32 -4.07
N LEU A 334 -20.04 -3.94 -5.34
CA LEU A 334 -21.29 -3.51 -5.99
C LEU A 334 -22.40 -4.57 -5.86
N LYS A 335 -22.03 -5.84 -6.02
CA LYS A 335 -22.96 -6.98 -5.94
C LYS A 335 -23.06 -7.58 -4.54
N ASN A 336 -22.51 -6.91 -3.52
CA ASN A 336 -22.40 -7.40 -2.14
C ASN A 336 -21.78 -8.81 -2.03
N LEU A 337 -20.85 -9.14 -2.93
CA LEU A 337 -20.14 -10.42 -2.96
C LEU A 337 -18.86 -10.35 -2.10
N PRO A 338 -18.46 -11.48 -1.48
CA PRO A 338 -17.22 -11.54 -0.70
C PRO A 338 -15.98 -11.15 -1.52
N VAL A 339 -15.28 -10.11 -1.07
CA VAL A 339 -13.94 -9.77 -1.56
C VAL A 339 -12.94 -10.55 -0.71
N ILE A 340 -12.17 -11.40 -1.38
CA ILE A 340 -11.10 -12.19 -0.80
C ILE A 340 -9.90 -11.94 -1.71
N ASP A 341 -8.71 -11.75 -1.14
CA ASP A 341 -7.42 -11.89 -1.82
C ASP A 341 -7.25 -13.36 -2.27
N ALA A 342 -8.05 -13.79 -3.27
CA ALA A 342 -8.15 -15.17 -3.71
C ALA A 342 -7.45 -15.44 -5.05
N THR A 343 -6.85 -14.43 -5.68
CA THR A 343 -6.12 -14.63 -6.94
C THR A 343 -4.75 -15.24 -6.64
N ARG A 344 -4.75 -16.56 -6.46
CA ARG A 344 -3.56 -17.41 -6.52
C ARG A 344 -3.10 -17.49 -7.97
N ASN A 345 -2.34 -16.50 -8.42
CA ASN A 345 -1.51 -16.69 -9.61
C ASN A 345 -0.16 -17.25 -9.17
N SER A 346 0.34 -18.28 -9.85
CA SER A 346 1.69 -18.83 -9.66
C SER A 346 2.80 -17.80 -9.87
N ASP A 347 2.47 -16.69 -10.55
CA ASP A 347 3.36 -15.57 -10.88
C ASP A 347 3.39 -14.46 -9.82
N GLU A 348 2.58 -14.56 -8.76
CA GLU A 348 2.42 -13.51 -7.75
C GLU A 348 3.23 -13.81 -6.48
N CYS A 349 3.94 -12.82 -5.94
CA CYS A 349 4.53 -12.90 -4.60
C CYS A 349 3.44 -13.11 -3.54
N ASN A 350 3.65 -14.13 -2.70
CA ASN A 350 2.70 -14.55 -1.68
C ASN A 350 3.00 -13.88 -0.33
N LYS A 351 2.18 -12.91 0.11
CA LYS A 351 2.10 -12.53 1.53
C LYS A 351 0.95 -13.29 2.18
N LEU A 352 1.20 -13.99 3.28
CA LEU A 352 0.14 -14.58 4.11
C LEU A 352 -0.68 -13.44 4.77
N TYR A 353 -1.63 -12.85 4.05
CA TYR A 353 -2.72 -12.04 4.63
C TYR A 353 -3.76 -12.92 5.36
N SER A 354 -3.33 -14.10 5.86
CA SER A 354 -4.20 -15.16 6.36
C SER A 354 -4.76 -14.90 7.77
N THR A 355 -4.38 -13.80 8.41
CA THR A 355 -4.85 -13.44 9.76
C THR A 355 -6.11 -12.57 9.72
N TYR A 356 -6.40 -11.92 8.60
CA TYR A 356 -7.55 -11.03 8.45
C TYR A 356 -8.70 -11.78 7.77
N GLY A 357 -9.75 -12.06 8.55
CA GLY A 357 -10.97 -12.69 8.04
C GLY A 357 -11.29 -14.07 8.61
N LYS A 358 -10.36 -14.74 9.31
CA LYS A 358 -10.59 -16.09 9.87
C LYS A 358 -11.54 -16.14 11.08
N ASN A 359 -11.79 -15.00 11.74
CA ASN A 359 -12.50 -14.98 13.03
C ASN A 359 -13.81 -14.16 13.02
N GLY A 360 -14.44 -13.94 11.85
CA GLY A 360 -15.65 -13.12 11.77
C GLY A 360 -15.43 -11.64 12.10
N LEU A 361 -14.18 -11.15 11.99
CA LEU A 361 -13.79 -9.75 12.16
C LEU A 361 -13.72 -9.02 10.81
N THR A 362 -13.84 -7.69 10.83
CA THR A 362 -13.61 -6.80 9.69
C THR A 362 -12.16 -6.85 9.20
N GLY A 363 -11.87 -6.21 8.05
CA GLY A 363 -10.54 -6.18 7.46
C GLY A 363 -9.50 -5.45 8.32
N GLY A 364 -9.93 -4.57 9.23
CA GLY A 364 -9.05 -3.74 10.05
C GLY A 364 -9.15 -2.27 9.61
N MET A 365 -8.02 -1.58 9.58
CA MET A 365 -7.92 -0.25 8.97
C MET A 365 -6.78 -0.17 7.97
N MET A 366 -6.88 0.74 7.02
CA MET A 366 -5.79 1.17 6.16
C MET A 366 -5.44 2.62 6.53
N GLY A 367 -4.15 2.91 6.69
CA GLY A 367 -3.66 4.27 6.96
C GLY A 367 -2.67 4.74 5.89
N LEU A 368 -2.63 6.04 5.69
CA LEU A 368 -1.72 6.75 4.79
C LEU A 368 -0.98 7.83 5.58
N TRP A 369 0.35 7.86 5.45
CA TRP A 369 1.23 8.79 6.14
C TRP A 369 2.16 9.50 5.15
N CYS A 370 2.48 10.76 5.45
CA CYS A 370 3.57 11.46 4.76
C CYS A 370 4.93 11.16 5.42
N PRO A 371 6.07 11.53 4.80
CA PRO A 371 7.41 11.32 5.37
C PRO A 371 7.67 12.04 6.69
N HIS A 372 6.90 13.08 7.01
CA HIS A 372 6.98 13.79 8.30
C HIS A 372 6.21 13.06 9.41
N GLY A 373 5.53 11.96 9.06
CA GLY A 373 4.81 11.10 9.99
C GLY A 373 3.42 11.62 10.37
N VAL A 374 2.86 12.57 9.62
CA VAL A 374 1.46 12.99 9.75
C VAL A 374 0.58 11.99 9.00
N CYS A 375 -0.48 11.51 9.64
CA CYS A 375 -1.52 10.72 8.99
C CYS A 375 -2.38 11.64 8.12
N ILE A 376 -2.37 11.37 6.81
CA ILE A 376 -3.05 12.17 5.77
C ILE A 376 -4.30 11.47 5.24
N GLY A 377 -4.68 10.35 5.86
CA GLY A 377 -5.86 9.60 5.51
C GLY A 377 -5.90 8.25 6.19
N ALA A 378 -7.09 7.81 6.58
CA ALA A 378 -7.32 6.48 7.11
C ALA A 378 -8.76 6.03 6.87
N HIS A 379 -9.00 4.73 6.78
CA HIS A 379 -10.35 4.20 6.76
C HIS A 379 -10.43 2.79 7.35
N LEU A 380 -11.62 2.42 7.81
CA LEU A 380 -11.94 1.06 8.22
C LEU A 380 -12.22 0.19 6.98
N MET A 381 -11.63 -1.00 6.95
CA MET A 381 -11.78 -1.95 5.84
C MET A 381 -12.91 -2.93 6.17
N SER A 382 -13.93 -2.99 5.34
CA SER A 382 -15.05 -3.95 5.50
C SER A 382 -14.63 -5.38 5.15
N SER A 383 -13.71 -5.54 4.19
CA SER A 383 -13.15 -6.81 3.70
C SER A 383 -11.62 -6.77 3.65
N ALA A 384 -10.98 -7.93 3.43
CA ALA A 384 -9.53 -8.05 3.37
C ALA A 384 -9.05 -8.15 1.92
N GLU A 385 -8.69 -7.01 1.32
CA GLU A 385 -7.87 -6.95 0.11
C GLU A 385 -6.96 -5.71 0.11
N GLY A 386 -5.70 -5.86 0.51
CA GLY A 386 -4.83 -4.71 0.81
C GLY A 386 -4.52 -3.82 -0.39
N ARG A 387 -4.50 -4.37 -1.63
CA ARG A 387 -4.13 -3.63 -2.84
C ARG A 387 -5.18 -2.61 -3.24
N ASP A 388 -6.46 -3.01 -3.29
CA ASP A 388 -7.57 -2.12 -3.59
C ASP A 388 -7.74 -1.00 -2.56
N GLU A 389 -7.49 -1.27 -1.28
CA GLU A 389 -7.61 -0.25 -0.23
C GLU A 389 -6.58 0.88 -0.45
N VAL A 390 -5.33 0.54 -0.81
CA VAL A 390 -4.31 1.54 -1.14
C VAL A 390 -4.59 2.21 -2.49
N PHE A 391 -4.92 1.43 -3.53
CA PHE A 391 -5.24 1.95 -4.86
C PHE A 391 -6.39 2.97 -4.77
N SER A 392 -7.50 2.58 -4.15
CA SER A 392 -8.71 3.39 -4.07
C SER A 392 -8.51 4.62 -3.21
N ALA A 393 -7.77 4.52 -2.09
CA ALA A 393 -7.41 5.69 -1.30
C ALA A 393 -6.58 6.70 -2.10
N LEU A 394 -5.56 6.25 -2.82
CA LEU A 394 -4.72 7.14 -3.63
C LEU A 394 -5.46 7.72 -4.84
N PHE A 395 -6.30 6.92 -5.51
CA PHE A 395 -7.00 7.33 -6.72
C PHE A 395 -8.17 8.29 -6.44
N THR A 396 -8.96 8.02 -5.39
CA THR A 396 -10.17 8.80 -5.10
C THR A 396 -9.89 10.06 -4.28
N ARG A 397 -8.82 10.09 -3.47
CA ARG A 397 -8.56 11.18 -2.51
C ARG A 397 -7.51 12.19 -2.92
N ARG A 398 -6.74 11.94 -3.98
CA ARG A 398 -5.70 12.87 -4.45
C ARG A 398 -5.90 13.27 -5.88
N LYS A 399 -5.51 14.50 -6.22
CA LYS A 399 -5.57 15.00 -7.60
C LYS A 399 -4.46 14.39 -8.42
N LYS A 400 -3.23 14.40 -7.89
CA LYS A 400 -2.04 13.76 -8.48
C LYS A 400 -1.61 12.53 -7.68
N ALA A 401 -1.17 11.49 -8.37
CA ALA A 401 -0.55 10.33 -7.72
C ALA A 401 0.79 10.75 -7.11
N PRO A 402 1.16 10.20 -5.93
CA PRO A 402 2.48 10.44 -5.37
C PRO A 402 3.57 9.87 -6.29
N ASN A 403 4.75 10.50 -6.28
CA ASN A 403 5.92 10.02 -7.00
C ASN A 403 6.44 8.71 -6.40
N ILE A 404 6.29 8.51 -5.08
CA ILE A 404 6.73 7.31 -4.37
C ILE A 404 5.62 6.80 -3.44
N VAL A 405 5.32 5.51 -3.54
CA VAL A 405 4.47 4.78 -2.60
C VAL A 405 5.31 3.70 -1.92
N ILE A 406 5.31 3.71 -0.59
CA ILE A 406 5.97 2.71 0.24
C ILE A 406 4.89 1.90 0.95
N TYR A 407 4.92 0.59 0.77
CA TYR A 407 3.93 -0.34 1.31
C TYR A 407 4.52 -1.75 1.32
N ASP A 408 4.24 -2.54 2.36
CA ASP A 408 4.73 -3.91 2.48
C ASP A 408 4.46 -4.78 1.25
N PHE A 409 3.31 -4.59 0.61
CA PHE A 409 2.90 -5.39 -0.54
C PHE A 409 3.00 -4.60 -1.85
N SER A 410 3.93 -3.65 -1.92
CA SER A 410 4.15 -2.79 -3.08
C SER A 410 4.49 -3.54 -4.36
N CYS A 411 5.17 -4.69 -4.25
CA CYS A 411 5.49 -5.54 -5.40
C CYS A 411 4.25 -5.98 -6.19
N GLN A 412 3.10 -6.02 -5.53
CA GLN A 412 1.80 -6.38 -6.10
C GLN A 412 0.87 -5.19 -6.27
N LEU A 413 1.04 -4.16 -5.44
CA LEU A 413 0.32 -2.89 -5.61
C LEU A 413 0.71 -2.20 -6.92
N GLY A 414 2.00 -2.19 -7.29
CA GLY A 414 2.48 -1.58 -8.54
C GLY A 414 1.74 -2.10 -9.79
N PRO A 415 1.79 -3.41 -10.11
CA PRO A 415 1.04 -3.97 -11.23
C PRO A 415 -0.47 -3.77 -11.10
N TYR A 416 -1.03 -3.83 -9.88
CA TYR A 416 -2.44 -3.52 -9.64
C TYR A 416 -2.80 -2.10 -10.10
N CYS A 417 -1.99 -1.11 -9.72
CA CYS A 417 -2.13 0.29 -10.06
C CYS A 417 -1.92 0.56 -11.57
N TRP A 418 -0.84 0.04 -12.16
CA TRP A 418 -0.54 0.27 -13.58
C TRP A 418 -1.56 -0.35 -14.52
N ILE A 419 -2.15 -1.51 -14.17
CA ILE A 419 -3.20 -2.13 -15.00
C ILE A 419 -4.48 -1.28 -14.98
N ARG A 420 -4.83 -0.76 -13.80
CA ARG A 420 -6.12 -0.12 -13.54
C ARG A 420 -6.16 1.37 -13.88
N ALA A 421 -5.06 2.07 -13.63
CA ALA A 421 -4.95 3.50 -13.88
C ALA A 421 -3.52 3.87 -14.34
N PRO A 422 -3.06 3.37 -15.51
CA PRO A 422 -1.69 3.57 -16.00
C PRO A 422 -1.31 5.04 -16.11
N GLU A 423 -2.20 5.89 -16.63
CA GLU A 423 -1.92 7.32 -16.80
C GLU A 423 -1.79 8.05 -15.46
N TYR A 424 -2.63 7.69 -14.47
CA TYR A 424 -2.58 8.31 -13.14
C TYR A 424 -1.29 7.93 -12.39
N PHE A 425 -0.90 6.66 -12.44
CA PHE A 425 0.30 6.14 -11.77
C PHE A 425 1.54 6.10 -12.69
N ALA A 426 1.53 6.83 -13.81
CA ALA A 426 2.62 6.83 -14.79
C ALA A 426 3.96 7.27 -14.19
N GLU A 427 3.88 8.12 -13.17
CA GLU A 427 5.00 8.73 -12.46
C GLU A 427 5.32 8.07 -11.12
N THR A 428 4.49 7.11 -10.69
CA THR A 428 4.55 6.55 -9.35
C THR A 428 5.44 5.32 -9.29
N ARG A 429 6.45 5.38 -8.42
CA ARG A 429 7.25 4.22 -8.04
C ARG A 429 6.70 3.57 -6.79
N PHE A 430 6.74 2.24 -6.77
CA PHE A 430 6.28 1.45 -5.63
C PHE A 430 7.47 0.74 -5.00
N TYR A 431 7.61 0.84 -3.68
CA TYR A 431 8.69 0.17 -2.94
C TYR A 431 8.15 -0.62 -1.76
N VAL A 432 8.61 -1.86 -1.66
CA VAL A 432 8.40 -2.72 -0.51
C VAL A 432 9.13 -2.12 0.67
N ASP A 433 8.41 -1.97 1.78
CA ASP A 433 8.97 -1.46 3.03
C ASP A 433 10.17 -2.29 3.49
N GLN A 434 11.18 -1.60 4.01
CA GLN A 434 12.47 -2.19 4.38
C GLN A 434 12.32 -3.29 5.43
N LEU A 435 11.45 -3.08 6.42
CA LEU A 435 11.25 -4.04 7.51
C LEU A 435 10.59 -5.34 7.05
N HIS A 436 9.90 -5.32 5.90
CA HIS A 436 9.23 -6.51 5.37
C HIS A 436 9.98 -7.15 4.19
N SER A 437 11.04 -6.50 3.70
CA SER A 437 11.86 -6.93 2.55
C SER A 437 12.36 -8.38 2.65
N TYR A 438 12.62 -8.87 3.86
CA TYR A 438 13.11 -10.24 4.09
C TYR A 438 12.08 -11.34 3.73
N ASN A 439 10.78 -11.01 3.73
CA ASN A 439 9.70 -11.92 3.32
C ASN A 439 9.45 -11.91 1.80
N HIS A 440 10.20 -11.12 1.03
CA HIS A 440 10.00 -10.91 -0.40
C HIS A 440 11.18 -11.46 -1.22
N THR A 441 11.50 -12.74 -1.02
CA THR A 441 12.65 -13.41 -1.68
C THR A 441 12.47 -13.54 -3.20
N ASP A 442 11.24 -13.71 -3.67
CA ASP A 442 10.94 -13.94 -5.09
C ASP A 442 10.67 -12.63 -5.87
N CYS A 443 10.69 -11.48 -5.16
CA CYS A 443 10.47 -10.17 -5.75
C CYS A 443 11.79 -9.58 -6.26
N ALA A 444 11.73 -8.79 -7.34
CA ALA A 444 12.91 -8.05 -7.82
C ALA A 444 13.44 -7.13 -6.72
N LYS A 445 14.76 -7.04 -6.58
CA LYS A 445 15.38 -6.10 -5.63
C LYS A 445 15.09 -4.68 -6.06
N SER A 446 14.80 -4.42 -7.34
CA SER A 446 14.36 -3.12 -7.85
C SER A 446 13.01 -2.65 -7.27
N ALA A 447 12.19 -3.56 -6.73
CA ALA A 447 10.97 -3.23 -5.98
C ALA A 447 11.23 -2.98 -4.49
N GLN A 448 12.47 -3.13 -4.00
CA GLN A 448 12.80 -3.02 -2.57
C GLN A 448 13.30 -1.61 -2.24
N TRP A 449 12.82 -1.03 -1.14
CA TRP A 449 13.27 0.28 -0.66
C TRP A 449 14.80 0.35 -0.47
N ALA A 450 15.41 -0.70 0.07
CA ALA A 450 16.85 -0.76 0.30
C ALA A 450 17.69 -0.64 -1.01
N SER A 451 17.15 -1.07 -2.15
CA SER A 451 17.83 -0.90 -3.44
C SER A 451 17.67 0.52 -3.97
N ALA A 452 16.50 1.14 -3.76
CA ALA A 452 16.28 2.55 -4.09
C ALA A 452 17.23 3.46 -3.29
N VAL A 453 17.37 3.25 -1.98
CA VAL A 453 18.29 4.04 -1.13
C VAL A 453 19.76 3.86 -1.52
N ARG A 454 20.16 2.67 -2.00
CA ARG A 454 21.52 2.46 -2.53
C ARG A 454 21.74 3.23 -3.83
N ALA A 455 20.73 3.26 -4.69
CA ALA A 455 20.76 3.99 -5.95
C ALA A 455 20.72 5.51 -5.76
N ASP A 456 19.95 5.98 -4.78
CA ASP A 456 19.80 7.38 -4.41
C ASP A 456 19.86 7.55 -2.88
N PRO A 457 21.06 7.85 -2.33
CA PRO A 457 21.25 8.02 -0.88
C PRO A 457 20.37 9.10 -0.24
N ASP A 458 19.88 10.08 -1.01
CA ASP A 458 19.02 11.15 -0.50
C ASP A 458 17.67 10.60 -0.01
N LEU A 459 17.26 9.43 -0.50
CA LEU A 459 16.05 8.75 -0.03
C LEU A 459 16.16 8.28 1.43
N LYS A 460 17.38 8.13 1.99
CA LYS A 460 17.59 7.69 3.38
C LYS A 460 16.92 8.58 4.43
N ARG A 461 16.60 9.85 4.08
CA ARG A 461 15.86 10.77 4.94
C ARG A 461 14.40 10.34 5.20
N ILE A 462 13.84 9.49 4.34
CA ILE A 462 12.47 8.99 4.49
C ILE A 462 12.50 7.80 5.45
N ASN A 463 11.90 7.99 6.62
CA ASN A 463 11.74 6.91 7.59
C ASN A 463 10.56 6.01 7.20
N THR A 464 10.82 4.83 6.65
CA THR A 464 9.75 3.91 6.23
C THR A 464 9.04 3.22 7.40
N SER A 465 9.68 3.14 8.58
CA SER A 465 9.09 2.60 9.82
C SER A 465 8.03 3.49 10.49
N LEU A 466 7.68 4.63 9.86
CA LEU A 466 6.68 5.56 10.39
C LEU A 466 5.31 4.91 10.58
N ALA A 467 4.91 4.06 9.61
CA ALA A 467 3.66 3.32 9.70
C ALA A 467 3.66 2.35 10.88
N GLU A 468 4.75 1.63 11.13
CA GLU A 468 4.86 0.73 12.29
C GLU A 468 4.76 1.48 13.63
N THR A 469 5.38 2.67 13.71
CA THR A 469 5.30 3.54 14.89
C THR A 469 3.86 3.99 15.13
N ALA A 470 3.14 4.36 14.07
CA ALA A 470 1.71 4.68 14.15
C ALA A 470 0.89 3.45 14.58
N HIS A 471 1.21 2.28 14.03
CA HIS A 471 0.59 1.00 14.36
C HIS A 471 0.81 0.57 15.80
N ALA A 472 1.94 0.91 16.43
CA ALA A 472 2.13 0.65 17.85
C ALA A 472 1.11 1.41 18.72
N THR A 473 0.73 2.62 18.31
CA THR A 473 -0.33 3.39 18.99
C THR A 473 -1.71 2.78 18.72
N LEU A 474 -1.99 2.41 17.46
CA LEU A 474 -3.27 1.83 17.03
C LEU A 474 -3.49 0.39 17.53
N ARG A 475 -2.42 -0.36 17.83
CA ARG A 475 -2.54 -1.69 18.46
C ARG A 475 -3.14 -1.61 19.86
N ARG A 476 -2.90 -0.53 20.60
CA ARG A 476 -3.42 -0.32 21.96
C ARG A 476 -4.96 -0.21 21.98
N ILE A 477 -5.53 0.28 20.89
CA ILE A 477 -6.97 0.52 20.78
C ILE A 477 -7.74 -0.71 20.28
N LYS A 478 -7.02 -1.71 19.76
CA LYS A 478 -7.57 -2.94 19.18
C LYS A 478 -8.58 -3.61 20.11
N LYS A 479 -8.18 -3.85 21.37
CA LYS A 479 -9.02 -4.55 22.36
C LYS A 479 -10.33 -3.81 22.64
N SER A 480 -10.28 -2.48 22.70
CA SER A 480 -11.46 -1.64 22.88
C SER A 480 -12.38 -1.72 21.66
N ILE A 481 -11.82 -1.61 20.45
CA ILE A 481 -12.60 -1.56 19.21
C ILE A 481 -13.23 -2.92 18.87
N SER A 482 -12.61 -4.04 19.20
CA SER A 482 -13.08 -5.36 18.76
C SER A 482 -14.53 -5.70 19.17
N TYR A 483 -15.02 -5.12 20.26
CA TYR A 483 -16.37 -5.35 20.79
C TYR A 483 -17.33 -4.18 20.54
N MET A 484 -16.90 -3.14 19.82
CA MET A 484 -17.69 -1.93 19.58
C MET A 484 -18.64 -2.09 18.38
N LEU A 485 -19.76 -1.36 18.45
CA LEU A 485 -20.58 -1.06 17.27
C LEU A 485 -19.77 -0.21 16.29
N GLU A 486 -20.07 -0.33 15.00
CA GLU A 486 -19.40 0.39 13.90
C GLU A 486 -19.17 1.89 14.20
N MET A 487 -20.21 2.62 14.60
CA MET A 487 -20.13 4.05 14.90
C MET A 487 -19.13 4.39 16.03
N HIS A 488 -19.01 3.52 17.04
CA HIS A 488 -18.07 3.73 18.14
C HIS A 488 -16.65 3.37 17.73
N ALA A 489 -16.47 2.33 16.90
CA ALA A 489 -15.19 1.98 16.32
C ALA A 489 -14.63 3.12 15.44
N ILE A 490 -15.48 3.72 14.60
CA ILE A 490 -15.16 4.91 13.78
C ILE A 490 -14.67 6.06 14.67
N LEU A 491 -15.43 6.38 15.73
CA LEU A 491 -15.09 7.45 16.66
C LEU A 491 -13.73 7.22 17.35
N PHE A 492 -13.50 6.01 17.85
CA PHE A 492 -12.25 5.65 18.53
C PHE A 492 -11.04 5.69 17.59
N LEU A 493 -11.21 5.24 16.35
CA LEU A 493 -10.18 5.36 15.32
C LEU A 493 -9.86 6.83 15.05
N TRP A 494 -10.87 7.66 14.81
CA TRP A 494 -10.70 9.09 14.56
C TRP A 494 -9.96 9.79 15.69
N VAL A 495 -10.39 9.60 16.94
CA VAL A 495 -9.72 10.19 18.12
C VAL A 495 -8.24 9.80 18.16
N SER A 496 -7.94 8.54 17.86
CA SER A 496 -6.56 8.02 17.89
C SER A 496 -5.69 8.67 16.83
N ILE A 497 -6.22 8.86 15.61
CA ILE A 497 -5.54 9.54 14.52
C ILE A 497 -5.33 11.02 14.85
N GLN A 498 -6.36 11.71 15.36
CA GLN A 498 -6.26 13.13 15.71
C GLN A 498 -5.21 13.37 16.80
N LEU A 499 -5.20 12.54 17.85
CA LEU A 499 -4.18 12.61 18.91
C LEU A 499 -2.78 12.29 18.37
N PHE A 500 -2.66 11.33 17.47
CA PHE A 500 -1.39 11.00 16.81
C PHE A 500 -0.87 12.19 16.00
N ASN A 501 -1.70 12.78 15.12
CA ASN A 501 -1.35 13.93 14.31
C ASN A 501 -0.98 15.15 15.17
N ARG A 502 -1.78 15.46 16.20
CA ARG A 502 -1.51 16.56 17.12
C ARG A 502 -0.15 16.41 17.81
N ARG A 503 0.19 15.20 18.27
CA ARG A 503 1.52 14.92 18.86
C ARG A 503 2.65 15.13 17.85
N LYS A 504 2.43 14.77 16.59
CA LYS A 504 3.41 14.96 15.51
C LYS A 504 3.58 16.43 15.15
N LEU A 505 2.49 17.16 14.90
CA LEU A 505 2.50 18.59 14.59
C LEU A 505 3.18 19.41 15.69
N ARG A 506 2.90 19.10 16.97
CA ARG A 506 3.57 19.74 18.10
C ARG A 506 5.08 19.49 18.13
N LYS A 507 5.53 18.26 17.82
CA LYS A 507 6.96 17.93 17.71
C LYS A 507 7.64 18.67 16.56
N MET A 508 6.88 19.00 15.51
CA MET A 508 7.34 19.81 14.38
C MET A 508 7.27 21.32 14.67
N GLY A 509 6.88 21.74 15.88
CA GLY A 509 6.79 23.16 16.26
C GLY A 509 5.52 23.87 15.79
N HIS A 510 4.56 23.16 15.19
CA HIS A 510 3.28 23.73 14.79
C HIS A 510 2.31 23.75 15.97
N ARG A 511 1.87 24.95 16.34
CA ARG A 511 0.73 25.14 17.26
C ARG A 511 -0.55 24.91 16.46
N ASP A 512 -1.53 24.26 17.08
CA ASP A 512 -2.81 23.95 16.44
C ASP A 512 -3.43 25.25 15.90
N ARG A 513 -3.69 25.30 14.58
CA ARG A 513 -4.28 26.47 13.89
C ARG A 513 -5.71 26.82 14.36
N HIS A 514 -6.26 26.07 15.32
CA HIS A 514 -7.65 26.16 15.79
C HIS A 514 -7.79 26.46 17.28
N PHE A 515 -6.71 26.84 17.96
CA PHE A 515 -6.82 27.55 19.24
C PHE A 515 -6.67 29.04 18.95
N PRO A 516 -7.75 29.84 18.95
CA PRO A 516 -7.58 31.25 19.28
C PRO A 516 -6.82 31.29 20.60
N SER A 517 -5.72 32.03 20.63
CA SER A 517 -4.91 32.28 21.82
C SER A 517 -5.61 33.16 22.86
N GLU A 518 -6.94 33.16 22.90
CA GLU A 518 -7.74 34.02 23.77
C GLU A 518 -8.90 33.20 24.35
N ILE A 519 -8.66 32.63 25.53
CA ILE A 519 -9.67 32.65 26.58
C ILE A 519 -8.95 33.30 27.76
N ASP A 520 -8.97 34.63 27.77
CA ASP A 520 -8.94 35.37 29.03
C ASP A 520 -10.24 35.04 29.76
N VAL A 521 -10.13 34.30 30.87
CA VAL A 521 -11.00 34.43 32.04
C VAL A 521 -10.13 34.35 33.28
#